data_AF-A0A9D2QAD4-F1
#
_entry.id   AF-A0A9D2QAD4-F1
#
_cell.length_a   1.000
_cell.length_b   1.000
_cell.length_c   1.000
_cell.angle_alpha   90.00
_cell.angle_beta   90.00
_cell.angle_gamma   90.00
#
_symmetry.space_group_name_H-M   'P 1'
#
loop_
_entity.id
_entity.type
_entity.pdbx_description
1 polymer ?
#
loop_
_entity_poly.entity_id
_entity_poly.type
_entity_poly.pdbx_seq_one_letter_code
_entity_poly.pdbx_strand_id
1 'polypeptide(L)'
;MEWDFFFRQLEAGINIDETCFYFADDSCENEHYLGYLPQYEKPYWVGYCDIEDGCEFESAKELVEAPIFAGKSLRERWNSVVICSIEGCGLDDWIKYFRHI
;
A
#
# COMPACT_ATOMS: atom_id res chain seq x y z
N MET A 1 -10.05 6.22 2.30
CA MET A 1 -9.06 6.93 3.13
C MET A 1 -8.42 8.02 2.29
N GLU A 2 -8.14 9.20 2.84
CA GLU A 2 -7.50 10.28 2.07
C GLU A 2 -6.06 9.95 1.73
N TRP A 3 -5.61 10.33 0.52
CA TRP A 3 -4.25 10.04 0.05
C TRP A 3 -3.19 10.60 1.00
N ASP A 4 -3.28 11.89 1.33
CA ASP A 4 -2.24 12.57 2.11
C ASP A 4 -2.13 11.98 3.52
N PHE A 5 -3.20 11.37 4.03
CA PHE A 5 -3.16 10.68 5.30
C PHE A 5 -2.43 9.34 5.18
N PHE A 6 -2.80 8.52 4.19
CA PHE A 6 -2.13 7.24 3.91
C PHE A 6 -0.62 7.43 3.62
N PHE A 7 -0.30 8.31 2.68
CA PHE A 7 1.07 8.49 2.22
C PHE A 7 2.00 8.95 3.36
N ARG A 8 1.52 9.78 4.28
CA ARG A 8 2.30 10.17 5.47
C ARG A 8 2.61 9.00 6.41
N GLN A 9 1.68 8.05 6.57
CA GLN A 9 1.93 6.87 7.40
C GLN A 9 2.92 5.91 6.71
N LEU A 10 2.76 5.73 5.39
CA LEU A 10 3.66 4.92 4.58
C LEU A 10 5.09 5.49 4.60
N GLU A 11 5.24 6.79 4.33
CA GLU A 11 6.54 7.47 4.33
C GLU A 11 7.22 7.44 5.70
N ALA A 12 6.45 7.49 6.79
CA ALA A 12 6.97 7.37 8.15
C ALA A 12 7.31 5.92 8.54
N GLY A 13 6.78 4.93 7.83
CA GLY A 13 6.94 3.51 8.16
C GLY A 13 6.32 3.12 9.51
N ILE A 14 5.20 3.76 9.90
CA ILE A 14 4.58 3.54 11.21
C ILE A 14 3.29 2.74 11.06
N ASN A 15 3.26 1.55 11.69
CA ASN A 15 2.09 0.67 11.73
C ASN A 15 1.53 0.38 10.32
N ILE A 16 2.41 0.06 9.36
CA ILE A 16 2.05 -0.17 7.97
C ILE A 16 2.84 -1.33 7.35
N ASP A 17 3.20 -2.31 8.18
CA ASP A 17 4.00 -3.48 7.81
C ASP A 17 3.39 -4.23 6.61
N GLU A 18 2.05 -4.29 6.57
CA GLU A 18 1.25 -4.83 5.48
C GLU A 18 -0.08 -4.08 5.36
N THR A 19 -0.41 -3.66 4.15
CA THR A 19 -1.68 -3.08 3.71
C THR A 19 -2.27 -3.96 2.63
N CYS A 20 -3.46 -4.51 2.86
CA CYS A 20 -4.24 -5.23 1.86
C CYS A 20 -5.30 -4.29 1.26
N PHE A 21 -5.38 -4.25 -0.07
CA PHE A 21 -6.33 -3.42 -0.79
C PHE A 21 -6.69 -4.03 -2.14
N TYR A 22 -7.76 -3.53 -2.75
CA TYR A 22 -8.10 -3.81 -4.15
C TYR A 22 -8.49 -2.53 -4.86
N PHE A 23 -8.63 -2.59 -6.18
CA PHE A 23 -9.18 -1.49 -6.95
C PHE A 23 -10.66 -1.75 -7.28
N ALA A 24 -11.53 -0.83 -6.89
CA ALA A 24 -12.98 -0.91 -7.13
C ALA A 24 -13.38 -0.82 -8.61
N ASP A 25 -12.47 -0.40 -9.49
CA ASP A 25 -12.67 -0.38 -10.94
C ASP A 25 -12.15 -1.64 -11.65
N ASP A 26 -11.55 -2.59 -10.92
CA ASP A 26 -11.14 -3.89 -11.46
C ASP A 26 -12.30 -4.89 -11.35
N SER A 27 -12.63 -5.56 -12.46
CA SER A 27 -13.78 -6.47 -12.53
C SER A 27 -13.70 -7.70 -11.62
N CYS A 28 -12.48 -8.05 -11.17
CA CYS A 28 -12.22 -9.20 -10.32
C CYS A 28 -11.91 -8.84 -8.87
N GLU A 29 -11.81 -7.54 -8.53
CA GLU A 29 -11.43 -7.05 -7.19
C GLU A 29 -10.22 -7.81 -6.59
N ASN A 30 -9.20 -8.07 -7.41
CA ASN A 30 -8.04 -8.83 -6.97
C ASN A 30 -7.30 -8.06 -5.86
N GLU A 31 -6.91 -8.79 -4.83
CA GLU A 31 -6.16 -8.23 -3.71
C GLU A 31 -4.71 -7.90 -4.12
N HIS A 32 -4.23 -6.79 -3.59
CA HIS A 32 -2.86 -6.30 -3.68
C HIS A 32 -2.34 -6.04 -2.28
N TYR A 33 -1.03 -6.18 -2.13
CA TYR A 33 -0.36 -5.98 -0.86
C TYR A 33 0.77 -4.99 -1.02
N LEU A 34 0.95 -4.11 -0.04
CA LEU A 34 2.14 -3.30 0.08
C LEU A 34 2.46 -3.07 1.54
N GLY A 35 3.69 -2.67 1.86
CA GLY A 35 4.01 -2.29 3.22
C GLY A 35 5.43 -1.81 3.39
N TYR A 36 5.85 -1.77 4.65
CA TYR A 36 7.16 -1.29 5.06
C TYR A 36 7.81 -2.24 6.07
N LEU A 37 9.02 -2.71 5.78
CA LEU A 37 9.79 -3.63 6.62
C LEU A 37 11.22 -3.10 6.79
N PRO A 38 11.52 -2.37 7.88
CA PRO A 38 12.77 -1.61 8.05
C PRO A 38 14.04 -2.48 8.14
N GLN A 39 13.89 -3.79 8.32
CA GLN A 39 15.00 -4.74 8.41
C GLN A 39 15.67 -5.06 7.06
N TYR A 40 15.08 -4.63 5.93
CA TYR A 40 15.59 -4.89 4.58
C TYR A 40 16.27 -3.65 3.97
N GLU A 41 17.17 -3.87 2.99
CA GLU A 41 17.86 -2.80 2.25
C GLU A 41 16.87 -1.91 1.47
N LYS A 42 15.86 -2.55 0.89
CA LYS A 42 14.72 -1.90 0.23
C LYS A 42 13.47 -2.16 1.06
N PRO A 43 13.14 -1.28 2.02
CA PRO A 43 12.16 -1.60 3.05
C PRO A 43 10.72 -1.50 2.55
N TYR A 44 10.47 -0.85 1.41
CA TYR A 44 9.13 -0.71 0.85
C TYR A 44 8.87 -1.83 -0.12
N TRP A 45 7.81 -2.59 0.08
CA TRP A 45 7.52 -3.79 -0.71
C TRP A 45 6.10 -3.76 -1.26
N VAL A 46 5.89 -4.47 -2.37
CA VAL A 46 4.58 -4.65 -2.99
C VAL A 46 4.46 -6.07 -3.53
N GLY A 47 3.30 -6.68 -3.32
CA GLY A 47 2.93 -8.01 -3.79
C GLY A 47 1.68 -7.97 -4.67
N TYR A 48 1.55 -9.01 -5.50
CA TYR A 48 0.45 -9.18 -6.45
C TYR A 48 0.26 -7.98 -7.40
N CYS A 49 1.37 -7.40 -7.84
CA CYS A 49 1.41 -6.35 -8.85
C CYS A 49 1.77 -6.93 -10.24
N ASP A 50 2.04 -6.08 -11.22
CA ASP A 50 2.43 -6.49 -12.58
C ASP A 50 3.77 -7.26 -12.64
N ILE A 51 4.56 -7.25 -11.56
CA ILE A 51 5.85 -7.94 -11.46
C ILE A 51 5.66 -9.31 -10.80
N GLU A 52 6.14 -10.36 -11.47
CA GLU A 52 6.16 -11.72 -10.90
C GLU A 52 6.92 -11.73 -9.57
N ASP A 53 6.34 -12.38 -8.55
CA ASP A 53 6.82 -12.40 -7.15
C ASP A 53 6.88 -11.03 -6.43
N GLY A 54 6.38 -9.96 -7.03
CA GLY A 54 6.37 -8.61 -6.45
C GLY A 54 7.68 -7.84 -6.65
N CYS A 55 7.81 -6.69 -5.98
CA CYS A 55 9.03 -5.88 -6.04
C CYS A 55 9.25 -5.01 -4.80
N GLU A 56 10.46 -4.45 -4.69
CA GLU A 56 10.93 -3.70 -3.52
C GLU A 56 11.55 -2.36 -3.94
N PHE A 57 11.41 -1.35 -3.09
CA PHE A 57 11.82 0.04 -3.32
C PHE A 57 12.58 0.63 -2.14
N GLU A 58 13.43 1.62 -2.42
CA GLU A 58 14.20 2.33 -1.40
C GLU A 58 13.37 3.40 -0.69
N SER A 59 12.32 3.93 -1.34
CA SER A 59 11.46 4.96 -0.79
C SER A 59 9.96 4.72 -1.02
N ALA A 60 9.12 5.25 -0.12
CA ALA A 60 7.67 5.26 -0.28
C ALA A 60 7.25 5.93 -1.60
N LYS A 61 7.94 7.00 -1.99
CA LYS A 61 7.66 7.74 -3.22
C LYS A 61 7.83 6.86 -4.46
N GLU A 62 8.94 6.12 -4.54
CA GLU A 62 9.19 5.19 -5.64
C GLU A 62 8.10 4.13 -5.73
N LEU A 63 7.71 3.52 -4.60
CA LEU A 63 6.66 2.52 -4.56
C LEU A 63 5.35 3.07 -5.13
N VAL A 64 4.91 4.25 -4.67
CA VAL A 64 3.58 4.75 -5.02
C VAL A 64 3.50 5.40 -6.42
N GLU A 65 4.65 5.77 -7.00
CA GLU A 65 4.77 6.31 -8.36
C GLU A 65 5.11 5.23 -9.41
N ALA A 66 5.50 4.02 -8.99
CA ALA A 66 5.84 2.93 -9.90
C ALA A 66 4.62 2.46 -10.72
N PRO A 67 4.74 2.31 -12.05
CA PRO A 67 3.63 1.91 -12.93
C PRO A 67 3.43 0.38 -12.93
N ILE A 68 3.02 -0.17 -11.78
CA ILE A 68 2.99 -1.62 -11.50
C ILE A 68 1.58 -2.18 -11.27
N PHE A 69 0.53 -1.40 -11.53
CA PHE A 69 -0.85 -1.85 -11.47
C PHE A 69 -1.54 -1.64 -12.83
N ALA A 70 -1.46 -2.65 -13.70
CA ALA A 70 -1.84 -2.58 -15.11
C ALA A 70 -1.16 -1.40 -15.84
N GLY A 71 0.13 -1.19 -15.59
CA GLY A 71 0.94 -0.10 -16.16
C GLY A 71 0.64 1.29 -15.59
N LYS A 72 -0.14 1.38 -14.50
CA LYS A 72 -0.40 2.63 -13.76
C LYS A 72 0.15 2.56 -12.34
N SER A 73 0.38 3.72 -11.76
CA SER A 73 0.83 3.85 -10.37
C SER A 73 -0.31 3.80 -9.36
N LEU A 74 0.02 3.49 -8.10
CA LEU A 74 -0.93 3.59 -6.99
C LEU A 74 -1.47 5.02 -6.87
N ARG A 75 -0.61 6.03 -7.07
CA ARG A 75 -0.98 7.44 -7.06
C ARG A 75 -2.05 7.76 -8.10
N GLU A 76 -1.89 7.30 -9.33
CA GLU A 76 -2.85 7.53 -10.42
C GLU A 76 -4.19 6.82 -10.17
N ARG A 77 -4.15 5.66 -9.51
CA ARG A 77 -5.33 4.83 -9.24
C ARG A 77 -5.94 5.05 -7.85
N TRP A 78 -5.44 5.99 -7.04
CA TRP A 78 -5.83 6.11 -5.63
C TRP A 78 -7.34 6.26 -5.42
N ASN A 79 -8.02 6.98 -6.31
CA ASN A 79 -9.48 7.17 -6.21
C ASN A 79 -10.27 5.86 -6.34
N SER A 80 -9.67 4.81 -6.88
CA SER A 80 -10.25 3.47 -7.00
C SER A 80 -9.79 2.54 -5.88
N VAL A 81 -8.86 2.95 -5.00
CA VAL A 81 -8.32 2.09 -3.94
C VAL A 81 -9.32 1.89 -2.81
N VAL A 82 -9.57 0.63 -2.48
CA VAL A 82 -10.32 0.21 -1.29
C VAL A 82 -9.41 -0.59 -0.38
N ILE A 83 -9.09 -0.04 0.78
CA ILE A 83 -8.24 -0.71 1.77
C ILE A 83 -9.09 -1.64 2.63
N CYS A 84 -8.70 -2.91 2.66
CA CYS A 84 -9.34 -3.95 3.45
C CYS A 84 -8.78 -3.98 4.87
N SER A 85 -7.45 -4.03 5.00
CA SER A 85 -6.77 -4.15 6.28
C SER A 85 -5.39 -3.52 6.25
N ILE A 86 -4.92 -3.09 7.42
CA ILE A 86 -3.54 -2.68 7.68
C ILE A 86 -3.10 -3.36 9.00
N GLU A 87 -1.87 -3.88 9.06
CA GLU A 87 -1.37 -4.63 10.24
C GLU A 87 -2.23 -5.86 10.59
N GLY A 88 -2.79 -6.52 9.58
CA GLY A 88 -3.73 -7.64 9.77
C GLY A 88 -5.06 -7.26 10.45
N CYS A 89 -5.31 -5.96 10.68
CA CYS A 89 -6.53 -5.45 11.29
C CYS A 89 -7.40 -4.75 10.25
N GLY A 90 -8.73 -4.85 10.38
CA GLY A 90 -9.64 -4.10 9.53
C GLY A 90 -9.37 -2.59 9.60
N LEU A 91 -9.58 -1.87 8.49
CA LEU A 91 -9.24 -0.44 8.39
C LEU A 91 -9.80 0.41 9.56
N ASP A 92 -11.04 0.17 9.97
CA ASP A 92 -11.67 0.90 11.06
C ASP A 92 -10.96 0.69 12.41
N ASP A 93 -10.54 -0.54 12.70
CA ASP A 93 -9.78 -0.86 13.91
C ASP A 93 -8.38 -0.26 13.86
N TRP A 94 -7.74 -0.30 12.68
CA TRP A 94 -6.44 0.32 12.48
C TRP A 94 -6.49 1.84 12.73
N ILE A 95 -7.48 2.53 12.15
CA ILE A 95 -7.71 3.97 12.38
C ILE A 95 -7.91 4.27 13.88
N LYS A 96 -8.65 3.42 14.59
CA LYS A 96 -9.05 3.67 15.97
C LYS A 96 -7.97 3.38 17.00
N TYR A 97 -7.19 2.30 16.83
CA TYR A 97 -6.32 1.78 17.88
C TYR A 97 -4.83 2.00 17.62
N PHE A 98 -4.43 2.24 16.37
CA PHE A 98 -3.02 2.44 16.05
C PHE A 98 -2.65 3.92 16.11
N ARG A 99 -1.36 4.17 16.36
CA ARG A 99 -0.81 5.51 16.37
C ARG A 99 -0.56 5.98 14.93
N HIS A 100 -0.98 7.21 14.65
CA HIS A 100 -0.77 7.89 13.36
C HIS A 100 0.13 9.13 13.52
N ILE A 101 0.67 9.61 12.40
CA ILE A 101 1.47 10.85 12.23
C ILE A 101 0.59 12.01 11.78
#